data_AF-A0A9E1Y2M6-F1
#
_entry.id   AF-A0A9E1Y2M6-F1
#
_cell.length_a   1.000
_cell.length_b   1.000
_cell.length_c   1.000
_cell.angle_alpha   90.00
_cell.angle_beta   90.00
_cell.angle_gamma   90.00
#
_symmetry.space_group_name_H-M   'P 1'
#
loop_
_entity.id
_entity.type
_entity.pdbx_description
1 polymer ?
#
loop_
_entity_poly.entity_id
_entity_poly.type
_entity_poly.pdbx_seq_one_letter_code
_entity_poly.pdbx_strand_id
1 'polypeptide(L)' 'MSKPKRAIVLLLDSLNRHMLGCYGGTEFSTPNIDRLAARSQRFTNHYTGSLPCMPARHDIL' A
#
# COMPACT_ATOMS: atom_id res chain seq x y z
N MET A 1 16.44 -17.86 10.57
CA MET A 1 15.96 -17.29 9.29
C MET A 1 17.03 -16.35 8.74
N SER A 2 17.34 -16.44 7.45
CA SER A 2 18.30 -15.53 6.79
C SER A 2 17.71 -14.11 6.70
N LYS A 3 18.53 -13.08 6.99
CA LYS A 3 18.09 -11.67 6.93
C LYS A 3 17.79 -11.28 5.47
N PRO A 4 16.67 -10.61 5.19
CA PRO A 4 16.37 -10.14 3.83
C PRO A 4 17.47 -9.17 3.38
N LYS A 5 18.02 -9.41 2.19
CA LYS A 5 19.12 -8.61 1.62
C LYS A 5 18.64 -7.40 0.80
N ARG A 6 17.34 -7.32 0.50
CA ARG A 6 16.74 -6.29 -0.35
C ARG A 6 15.40 -5.85 0.21
N ALA A 7 15.14 -4.56 0.16
CA ALA A 7 13.86 -3.96 0.49
C ALA A 7 13.37 -3.18 -0.74
N ILE A 8 12.08 -3.28 -1.03
CA ILE A 8 11.40 -2.53 -2.10
C ILE A 8 10.26 -1.78 -1.44
N VAL A 9 10.23 -0.46 -1.61
CA VAL A 9 9.13 0.40 -1.19
C VAL A 9 8.31 0.75 -2.42
N LEU A 10 7.03 0.37 -2.42
CA LEU A 10 6.08 0.70 -3.48
C LEU A 10 5.11 1.76 -2.94
N LEU A 11 5.21 2.98 -3.46
CA LEU A 11 4.29 4.07 -3.16
C LEU A 11 3.37 4.29 -4.37
N LEU A 12 2.06 4.35 -4.11
CA LEU A 12 1.05 4.57 -5.13
C LEU A 12 0.50 5.99 -4.95
N ASP A 13 0.56 6.80 -6.00
CA ASP A 13 0.11 8.20 -5.94
C ASP A 13 -1.43 8.26 -6.00
N SER A 14 -2.03 8.98 -5.05
CA SER A 14 -3.47 9.29 -5.03
C SER A 14 -4.39 8.07 -5.02
N LEU A 15 -3.89 6.89 -4.63
CA LEU A 15 -4.69 5.68 -4.52
C LEU A 15 -5.61 5.77 -3.30
N ASN A 16 -6.91 5.68 -3.55
CA ASN A 16 -7.88 5.47 -2.49
C ASN A 16 -7.97 3.98 -2.13
N ARG A 17 -7.92 3.65 -0.84
CA ARG A 17 -8.04 2.27 -0.32
C ARG A 17 -9.29 1.55 -0.82
N HIS A 18 -10.39 2.27 -1.06
CA HIS A 18 -11.67 1.70 -1.50
C HIS A 18 -11.61 1.18 -2.95
N MET A 19 -10.54 1.48 -3.69
CA MET A 19 -10.33 0.98 -5.05
C MET A 19 -9.66 -0.40 -5.10
N LEU A 20 -9.26 -0.95 -3.95
CA LEU A 20 -8.55 -2.23 -3.86
C LEU A 20 -9.47 -3.35 -3.37
N GLY A 21 -9.46 -4.49 -4.07
CA GLY A 21 -10.22 -5.68 -3.72
C GLY A 21 -9.93 -6.18 -2.31
N CYS A 22 -8.66 -6.18 -1.89
CA CYS A 22 -8.25 -6.59 -0.55
C CYS A 22 -8.76 -5.68 0.58
N TYR A 23 -9.31 -4.50 0.26
CA TYR A 23 -10.01 -3.61 1.19
C TYR A 23 -11.53 -3.55 0.97
N GLY A 24 -12.08 -4.44 0.13
CA GLY A 24 -13.50 -4.53 -0.18
C GLY A 24 -13.95 -3.72 -1.41
N GLY A 25 -13.03 -3.17 -2.18
CA GLY A 25 -13.35 -2.50 -3.45
C GLY A 25 -13.87 -3.48 -4.50
N THR A 26 -14.87 -3.07 -5.27
CA THR A 26 -15.51 -3.91 -6.30
C THR A 26 -15.46 -3.30 -7.70
N GLU A 27 -15.00 -2.05 -7.83
CA GLU A 27 -14.97 -1.33 -9.11
C GLU A 27 -13.88 -1.85 -10.06
N PHE A 28 -12.71 -2.21 -9.51
CA PHE A 28 -11.56 -2.66 -10.28
C PHE A 28 -11.04 -4.02 -9.84
N SER A 29 -10.53 -4.80 -10.79
CA SER A 29 -9.81 -6.03 -10.49
C SER A 29 -8.37 -5.72 -10.11
N THR A 30 -7.95 -6.08 -8.89
CA THR A 30 -6.61 -5.81 -8.34
C THR A 30 -5.81 -7.07 -7.97
N PRO A 31 -5.74 -8.09 -8.85
CA PRO A 31 -5.34 -9.45 -8.47
C PRO A 31 -3.90 -9.53 -7.93
N ASN A 32 -2.99 -8.67 -8.39
CA ASN A 32 -1.61 -8.65 -7.90
C ASN A 32 -1.48 -8.06 -6.49
N ILE A 33 -2.25 -7.01 -6.18
CA ILE A 33 -2.26 -6.39 -4.84
C ILE A 33 -3.00 -7.30 -3.87
N ASP A 34 -4.08 -7.94 -4.31
CA ASP A 34 -4.83 -8.90 -3.50
C ASP A 34 -3.99 -10.12 -3.14
N ARG A 35 -3.25 -10.65 -4.12
CA ARG A 35 -2.28 -11.73 -3.92
C ARG A 35 -1.15 -11.33 -2.97
N LEU A 36 -0.69 -10.08 -3.00
CA LEU A 36 0.31 -9.57 -2.06
C LEU A 36 -0.27 -9.51 -0.64
N ALA A 37 -1.46 -8.92 -0.48
CA ALA A 37 -2.15 -8.80 0.80
C ALA A 37 -2.44 -10.17 1.46
N ALA A 38 -2.72 -11.21 0.66
CA ALA A 38 -2.95 -12.57 1.18
C ALA A 38 -1.68 -13.25 1.75
N ARG A 39 -0.48 -12.77 1.41
CA ARG A 39 0.80 -13.32 1.86
C ARG A 39 1.60 -12.38 2.76
N SER A 40 1.02 -11.24 3.12
CA SER A 40 1.69 -10.21 3.92
C SER A 40 0.77 -9.72 5.03
N GLN A 41 1.33 -8.94 5.95
CA GLN A 41 0.50 -8.19 6.88
C GLN A 41 -0.22 -7.07 6.14
N ARG A 42 -1.53 -6.91 6.36
CA ARG A 42 -2.33 -5.80 5.84
C ARG A 42 -2.75 -4.89 7.00
N PHE A 43 -2.52 -3.59 6.84
CA PHE A 43 -2.89 -2.58 7.83
C PHE A 43 -4.24 -1.97 7.49
N THR A 44 -5.23 -2.08 8.36
CA THR A 44 -6.58 -1.52 8.14
C THR A 44 -6.74 -0.09 8.65
N ASN A 45 -5.76 0.38 9.43
CA ASN A 45 -5.73 1.67 10.11
C ASN A 45 -4.40 2.40 9.84
N HIS A 46 -4.09 2.66 8.57
CA HIS A 46 -2.88 3.38 8.14
C HIS A 46 -3.25 4.79 7.66
N TYR A 47 -2.50 5.79 8.10
CA TYR A 47 -2.69 7.19 7.76
C TYR A 47 -1.37 7.78 7.26
N THR A 48 -1.47 8.70 6.29
CA THR A 48 -0.32 9.52 5.87
C THR A 48 -0.02 10.58 6.93
N GLY A 49 1.26 10.95 7.08
CA GLY A 49 1.68 12.02 7.99
C GLY A 49 1.26 13.42 7.51
N SER A 50 1.19 13.60 6.19
CA SER A 50 0.85 14.88 5.57
C SER A 50 0.19 14.71 4.19
N LEU A 51 -0.39 15.81 3.67
CA LEU A 51 -1.00 15.99 2.35
C LEU A 51 -0.70 17.44 1.88
N PRO A 52 -0.40 17.73 0.60
CA PRO A 52 -0.53 16.90 -0.61
C PRO A 52 0.72 16.04 -0.91
N CYS A 53 0.91 15.59 -2.16
CA CYS A 53 1.91 14.59 -2.57
C CYS A 53 3.36 14.88 -2.13
N MET A 54 3.83 16.13 -2.19
CA MET A 54 5.22 16.48 -1.83
C MET A 54 5.55 16.19 -0.36
N PRO A 55 4.82 16.72 0.64
CA PRO A 55 5.11 16.41 2.04
C PRO A 55 4.81 14.94 2.38
N ALA A 56 3.78 14.32 1.79
CA ALA A 56 3.49 12.90 1.99
C ALA A 56 4.64 11.99 1.54
N ARG A 57 5.33 12.34 0.44
CA ARG A 57 6.51 11.60 -0.05
C ARG A 57 7.74 11.82 0.83
N HIS A 58 7.91 13.04 1.37
CA HIS A 58 9.01 13.37 2.26
C HIS A 58 8.91 12.61 3.59
N ASP A 59 7.70 12.40 4.13
CA ASP A 59 7.53 11.67 5.40
C ASP A 59 7.86 10.16 5.30
N ILE A 60 7.84 9.60 4.08
CA ILE A 60 8.02 8.16 3.84
C ILE A 60 9.47 7.79 3.48
N LEU A 61 10.24 8.71 2.90
CA LEU A 61 11.60 8.51 2.38
C LEU A 61 12.67 9.17 3.26
#